data_AF-A0AAU5Q411-F1
#
_entry.id   AF-A0AAU5Q411-F1
#
_cell.length_a   1.000
_cell.length_b   1.000
_cell.length_c   1.000
_cell.angle_alpha   90.00
_cell.angle_beta   90.00
_cell.angle_gamma   90.00
#
_symmetry.space_group_name_H-M   'P 1'
#
loop_
_entity.id
_entity.type
_entity.pdbx_description
1 polymer ?
#
loop_
_entity_poly.entity_id
_entity_poly.type
_entity_poly.pdbx_seq_one_letter_code
_entity_poly.pdbx_strand_id
1 'polypeptide(L)'
;MAAPRRFSAAVLLSGTLPWDAGLPEETGRLAGLPVFWGRDTADTVIPADLVARTGAWLRERSGADLREWTCPDLGHGISAQEIRDIRDFLATAPPRGPVGPTSRRPDITDA
;
A
#
# COMPACT_ATOMS: atom_id res chain seq x y z
N MET A 1 -6.18 7.91 14.58
CA MET A 1 -5.53 6.70 14.04
C MET A 1 -6.08 6.38 12.65
N ALA A 2 -5.22 6.00 11.71
CA ALA A 2 -5.64 5.57 10.36
C ALA A 2 -6.40 4.22 10.41
N ALA A 3 -7.38 4.05 9.53
CA ALA A 3 -8.25 2.87 9.45
C ALA A 3 -8.15 2.21 8.04
N PRO A 4 -7.18 1.29 7.82
CA PRO A 4 -6.93 0.68 6.50
C PRO A 4 -8.16 0.03 5.86
N ARG A 5 -9.05 -0.55 6.69
CA ARG A 5 -10.30 -1.20 6.26
C ARG A 5 -11.28 -0.28 5.51
N ARG A 6 -11.06 1.04 5.52
CA ARG A 6 -11.86 2.00 4.74
C ARG A 6 -11.48 2.05 3.26
N PHE A 7 -10.34 1.45 2.90
CA PHE A 7 -9.88 1.37 1.52
C PHE A 7 -10.21 -0.01 0.95
N SER A 8 -10.48 -0.05 -0.36
CA SER A 8 -10.73 -1.28 -1.11
C SER A 8 -9.46 -2.04 -1.47
N ALA A 9 -8.36 -1.30 -1.70
CA ALA A 9 -7.05 -1.83 -2.06
C ALA A 9 -5.98 -0.74 -1.85
N ALA A 10 -4.72 -1.11 -1.94
CA ALA A 10 -3.58 -0.19 -2.03
C ALA A 10 -2.62 -0.59 -3.15
N VAL A 11 -1.92 0.40 -3.72
CA VAL A 11 -0.92 0.21 -4.78
C VAL A 11 0.36 0.94 -4.38
N LEU A 12 1.49 0.23 -4.36
CA LEU A 12 2.83 0.74 -4.09
C LEU A 12 3.69 0.51 -5.34
N LEU A 13 4.14 1.59 -5.98
CA LEU A 13 4.94 1.53 -7.21
C LEU A 13 6.35 2.04 -6.94
N SER A 14 7.35 1.22 -7.26
CA SER A 14 8.78 1.50 -7.16
C SER A 14 9.18 2.19 -5.84
N GLY A 15 8.55 1.77 -4.73
CA GLY A 15 8.65 2.44 -3.44
C GLY A 15 8.76 1.49 -2.25
N THR A 16 8.99 2.09 -1.08
CA THR A 16 9.16 1.42 0.22
C THR A 16 8.25 2.01 1.29
N LEU A 17 8.10 1.27 2.39
CA LEU A 17 7.50 1.86 3.59
C LEU A 17 8.45 2.91 4.19
N PRO A 18 7.92 4.01 4.76
CA PRO A 18 8.72 5.04 5.39
C PRO A 18 9.18 4.58 6.77
N TRP A 19 10.13 3.65 6.77
CA TRP A 19 10.71 3.08 7.98
C TRP A 19 11.21 4.17 8.92
N ASP A 20 11.04 3.92 10.22
CA ASP A 20 11.56 4.77 11.30
C ASP A 20 10.92 6.19 11.33
N ALA A 21 9.86 6.42 10.54
CA ALA A 21 9.06 7.65 10.55
C ALA A 21 7.99 7.70 11.67
N GLY A 22 8.04 6.76 12.62
CA GLY A 22 7.04 6.64 13.70
C GLY A 22 5.65 6.21 13.21
N LEU A 23 5.56 5.61 12.01
CA LEU A 23 4.31 5.08 11.50
C LEU A 23 4.01 3.69 12.08
N PRO A 24 2.72 3.33 12.24
CA PRO A 24 2.33 2.00 12.72
C PRO A 24 2.76 0.87 11.78
N GLU A 25 3.57 -0.06 12.30
CA GLU A 25 4.11 -1.24 11.58
C GLU A 25 3.59 -2.57 12.17
N GLU A 26 2.48 -2.52 12.91
CA GLU A 26 1.97 -3.69 13.65
C GLU A 26 1.66 -4.88 12.72
N THR A 27 1.86 -6.09 13.23
CA THR A 27 1.47 -7.31 12.50
C THR A 27 -0.05 -7.30 12.24
N GLY A 28 -0.47 -7.64 11.03
CA GLY A 28 -1.88 -7.68 10.63
C GLY A 28 -2.50 -6.31 10.35
N ARG A 29 -1.70 -5.23 10.30
CA ARG A 29 -2.16 -3.86 9.98
C ARG A 29 -3.03 -3.80 8.73
N LEU A 30 -2.67 -4.59 7.71
CA LEU A 30 -3.34 -4.65 6.41
C LEU A 30 -4.13 -5.95 6.23
N ALA A 31 -4.54 -6.61 7.32
CA ALA A 31 -5.24 -7.89 7.29
C ALA A 31 -6.37 -7.93 6.25
N GLY A 32 -6.18 -8.75 5.20
CA GLY A 32 -7.12 -8.98 4.11
C GLY A 32 -7.29 -7.82 3.12
N LEU A 33 -6.50 -6.75 3.22
CA LEU A 33 -6.50 -5.67 2.23
C LEU A 33 -5.71 -6.13 1.00
N PRO A 34 -6.30 -6.07 -0.21
CA PRO A 34 -5.54 -6.28 -1.44
C PRO A 34 -4.46 -5.21 -1.60
N VAL A 35 -3.23 -5.63 -1.81
CA VAL A 35 -2.08 -4.74 -2.03
C VAL A 35 -1.34 -5.15 -3.30
N PHE A 36 -1.15 -4.22 -4.21
CA PHE A 36 -0.26 -4.38 -5.36
C PHE A 36 1.09 -3.72 -5.05
N TRP A 37 2.18 -4.46 -5.20
CA TRP A 37 3.54 -3.93 -5.09
C TRP A 37 4.30 -4.17 -6.39
N GLY A 38 4.46 -3.10 -7.17
CA GLY A 38 5.15 -3.10 -8.47
C GLY A 38 6.52 -2.45 -8.37
N ARG A 39 7.54 -3.06 -8.96
CA ARG A 39 8.90 -2.46 -9.07
C ARG A 39 9.76 -3.20 -10.09
N ASP A 40 10.80 -2.55 -10.61
CA ASP A 40 11.92 -3.26 -11.21
C ASP A 40 12.84 -3.81 -10.11
N THR A 41 13.30 -5.06 -10.24
CA THR A 41 14.32 -5.63 -9.33
C THR A 41 15.70 -5.02 -9.52
N ALA A 42 15.96 -4.39 -10.68
CA ALA A 42 17.18 -3.66 -10.99
C ALA A 42 17.07 -2.16 -10.70
N ASP A 43 15.96 -1.67 -10.12
CA ASP A 43 15.86 -0.29 -9.66
C ASP A 43 16.91 -0.04 -8.56
N THR A 44 17.73 1.00 -8.76
CA THR A 44 18.81 1.41 -7.85
C THR A 44 18.55 2.75 -7.16
N VAL A 45 17.42 3.41 -7.46
CA VAL A 45 17.05 4.69 -6.82
C VAL A 45 16.65 4.49 -5.37
N ILE A 46 15.96 3.38 -5.07
CA ILE A 46 15.59 3.02 -3.70
C ILE A 46 16.63 2.07 -3.11
N PRO A 47 17.18 2.35 -1.91
CA PRO A 47 18.13 1.47 -1.25
C PRO A 47 17.61 0.03 -1.10
N ALA A 48 18.45 -0.94 -1.45
CA ALA A 48 18.08 -2.36 -1.52
C ALA A 48 17.64 -2.94 -0.17
N ASP A 49 18.19 -2.45 0.94
CA ASP A 49 17.81 -2.81 2.30
C ASP A 49 16.38 -2.36 2.63
N LEU A 50 15.97 -1.17 2.19
CA LEU A 50 14.60 -0.68 2.39
C LEU A 50 13.59 -1.45 1.55
N VAL A 51 13.95 -1.82 0.32
CA VAL A 51 13.15 -2.72 -0.54
C VAL A 51 13.00 -4.08 0.11
N ALA A 52 14.10 -4.66 0.60
CA ALA A 52 14.08 -5.95 1.29
C ALA A 52 13.21 -5.92 2.56
N ARG A 53 13.37 -4.88 3.41
CA ARG A 53 12.56 -4.68 4.63
C ARG A 53 11.08 -4.51 4.29
N THR A 54 10.75 -3.77 3.23
CA THR A 54 9.37 -3.61 2.71
C THR A 54 8.78 -4.93 2.26
N GLY A 55 9.52 -5.68 1.44
CA GLY A 55 9.06 -6.97 0.95
C GLY A 55 8.86 -7.98 2.07
N ALA A 56 9.78 -8.06 3.03
CA ALA A 56 9.66 -8.95 4.19
C ALA A 56 8.40 -8.61 5.01
N TRP A 57 8.19 -7.33 5.33
CA TRP A 57 7.01 -6.93 6.09
C TRP A 57 5.70 -7.18 5.33
N LEU A 58 5.64 -6.83 4.04
CA LEU A 58 4.45 -7.04 3.22
C LEU A 58 4.08 -8.53 3.15
N ARG A 59 5.05 -9.42 2.91
CA ARG A 59 4.83 -10.86 2.80
C ARG A 59 4.48 -11.53 4.12
N GLU A 60 5.16 -11.15 5.19
CA GLU A 60 5.18 -11.96 6.43
C GLU A 60 4.38 -11.35 7.57
N ARG A 61 4.25 -10.02 7.62
CA ARG A 61 3.73 -9.32 8.80
C ARG A 61 2.49 -8.49 8.53
N SER A 62 2.33 -7.96 7.32
CA SER A 62 1.25 -7.01 7.01
C SER A 62 -0.14 -7.62 7.14
N GLY A 63 -0.28 -8.92 6.85
CA GLY A 63 -1.56 -9.61 6.68
C GLY A 63 -2.30 -9.26 5.38
N ALA A 64 -1.68 -8.50 4.48
CA ALA A 64 -2.26 -8.13 3.20
C ALA A 64 -2.46 -9.35 2.28
N ASP A 65 -3.43 -9.24 1.37
CA ASP A 65 -3.50 -10.08 0.18
C ASP A 65 -2.58 -9.46 -0.88
N LEU A 66 -1.31 -9.88 -0.88
CA LEU A 66 -0.25 -9.23 -1.64
C LEU A 66 -0.13 -9.80 -3.06
N ARG A 67 -0.23 -8.91 -4.06
CA ARG A 67 0.19 -9.15 -5.45
C ARG A 67 1.51 -8.43 -5.71
N GLU A 68 2.57 -9.19 -5.96
CA GLU A 68 3.85 -8.65 -6.41
C GLU A 68 3.92 -8.61 -7.93
N TRP A 69 4.51 -7.54 -8.46
CA TRP A 69 4.71 -7.36 -9.88
C TRP A 69 6.11 -6.84 -10.14
N THR A 70 6.80 -7.44 -11.11
CA THR A 70 8.14 -7.02 -11.50
C THR A 70 8.26 -6.94 -13.01
N CYS A 71 8.82 -5.83 -13.50
CA CYS A 71 9.18 -5.67 -14.90
C CYS A 71 10.67 -5.35 -14.99
N PRO A 72 11.47 -6.23 -15.62
CA PRO A 72 12.87 -5.93 -15.86
C PRO A 72 13.00 -4.74 -16.83
N ASP A 73 14.16 -4.09 -16.78
CA ASP A 73 14.58 -3.01 -17.68
C ASP A 73 13.74 -1.72 -17.60
N LEU A 74 12.92 -1.57 -16.55
CA LEU A 74 12.11 -0.37 -16.30
C LEU A 74 12.85 0.67 -15.45
N GLY A 75 13.77 0.23 -14.59
CA GLY A 75 14.42 1.06 -13.58
C GLY A 75 13.41 1.71 -12.63
N HIS A 76 13.64 2.97 -12.25
CA HIS A 76 12.71 3.75 -11.44
C HIS A 76 11.64 4.42 -12.30
N GLY A 77 10.77 3.61 -12.90
CA GLY A 77 9.77 4.07 -13.85
C GLY A 77 8.41 3.42 -13.64
N ILE A 78 7.44 3.86 -14.45
CA ILE A 78 6.11 3.27 -14.56
C ILE A 78 5.87 2.95 -16.04
N SER A 79 5.45 1.72 -16.33
CA SER A 79 5.19 1.29 -17.71
C SER A 79 3.69 1.30 -18.05
N ALA A 80 3.37 1.38 -19.34
CA ALA A 80 1.99 1.24 -19.80
C ALA A 80 1.40 -0.15 -19.47
N GLN A 81 2.25 -1.18 -19.39
CA GLN A 81 1.82 -2.53 -18.96
C GLN A 81 1.47 -2.54 -17.48
N GLU A 82 2.30 -1.92 -16.63
CA GLU A 82 2.03 -1.80 -15.20
C GLU A 82 0.70 -1.09 -14.94
N ILE A 83 0.41 0.00 -15.66
CA ILE A 83 -0.87 0.72 -15.54
C ILE A 83 -2.06 -0.19 -15.90
N ARG A 84 -1.94 -1.02 -16.95
CA ARG A 84 -3.00 -1.98 -17.30
C ARG A 84 -3.20 -3.02 -16.20
N ASP A 85 -2.11 -3.56 -15.67
CA ASP A 85 -2.16 -4.57 -14.61
C ASP A 85 -2.73 -3.99 -13.29
N ILE A 86 -2.41 -2.74 -12.97
CA ILE A 86 -3.00 -2.01 -11.84
C ILE A 86 -4.50 -1.81 -12.06
N ARG A 87 -4.92 -1.37 -13.24
CA ARG A 87 -6.35 -1.20 -13.55
C ARG A 87 -7.10 -2.51 -13.37
N ASP A 88 -6.55 -3.60 -13.88
CA ASP A 88 -7.17 -4.91 -13.80
C ASP A 88 -7.20 -5.44 -12.35
N PHE A 89 -6.14 -5.17 -11.57
CA PHE A 89 -6.12 -5.42 -10.11
C PHE A 89 -7.18 -4.60 -9.35
N LEU A 90 -7.31 -3.30 -9.65
CA LEU A 90 -8.31 -2.45 -8.99
C LEU A 90 -9.75 -2.84 -9.34
N ALA A 91 -9.97 -3.37 -10.54
CA ALA A 91 -11.28 -3.87 -10.96
C ALA A 91 -11.73 -5.11 -10.16
N THR A 92 -10.80 -5.87 -9.56
CA THR A 92 -11.12 -7.01 -8.68
C THR A 92 -11.20 -6.64 -7.21
N ALA A 93 -10.91 -5.39 -6.84
CA ALA A 93 -10.90 -4.97 -5.45
C ALA A 93 -12.33 -5.00 -4.85
N PRO A 94 -12.50 -5.48 -3.61
CA PRO A 94 -13.80 -5.51 -2.97
C PRO A 94 -14.32 -4.08 -2.73
N PRO A 95 -15.64 -3.88 -2.63
CA PRO A 95 -16.19 -2.60 -2.21
C PRO A 95 -15.60 -2.18 -0.86
N ARG A 96 -15.34 -0.88 -0.70
CA ARG A 96 -14.73 -0.33 0.52
C ARG A 96 -15.49 -0.80 1.76
N GLY A 97 -14.75 -1.16 2.81
CA GLY A 97 -15.36 -1.45 4.10
C GLY A 97 -16.13 -0.22 4.64
N PRO A 98 -17.15 -0.42 5.49
CA PRO A 98 -17.95 0.67 6.02
C PRO A 98 -17.07 1.72 6.72
N VAL A 99 -17.24 2.98 6.35
CA VAL A 99 -16.65 4.10 7.07
C VAL A 99 -17.42 4.24 8.38
N GLY A 100 -16.82 3.79 9.49
CA GLY A 100 -17.36 4.03 10.83
C GLY A 100 -17.59 5.53 11.07
N PRO A 101 -18.54 5.90 11.95
CA PRO A 101 -19.07 7.27 12.05
C PRO A 101 -17.94 8.29 12.22
N THR A 102 -17.95 9.31 11.37
CA THR A 102 -17.15 10.51 11.56
C THR A 102 -17.64 11.20 12.83
N SER A 103 -16.83 11.23 13.89
CA SER A 103 -17.11 12.05 15.07
C SER A 103 -17.32 13.48 14.59
N ARG A 104 -18.55 13.98 14.72
CA ARG A 104 -18.95 15.34 14.39
C ARG A 104 -18.09 16.29 15.24
N ARG A 105 -17.39 17.25 14.62
CA ARG A 105 -16.77 18.35 15.37
C ARG A 105 -17.87 19.08 16.14
N PRO A 106 -17.69 19.40 17.43
CA PRO A 106 -18.66 20.23 18.14
C PRO A 106 -18.71 21.62 17.48
N ASP A 107 -19.93 22.12 17.26
CA ASP A 107 -20.16 23.48 16.78
C ASP A 107 -19.62 24.46 17.83
N ILE A 108 -18.73 25.36 17.39
CA ILE A 108 -18.34 26.55 18.15
C ILE A 108 -19.49 27.54 17.98
N THR A 109 -20.53 27.43 18.80
CA THR A 109 -21.43 28.55 19.11
C THR A 109 -22.07 28.30 20.47
N ASP A 110 -21.36 28.73 21.51
CA ASP A 110 -21.93 29.35 22.71
C ASP A 110 -20.77 29.99 23.48
N ALA A 111 -20.61 31.29 23.28
CA ALA A 111 -19.78 32.19 24.06
C ALA A 111 -20.52 33.53 24.20
#